data_AF-A0A9D2CTH7-F1
#
_entry.id   AF-A0A9D2CTH7-F1
#
_cell.length_a   1.000
_cell.length_b   1.000
_cell.length_c   1.000
_cell.angle_alpha   90.00
_cell.angle_beta   90.00
_cell.angle_gamma   90.00
#
_symmetry.space_group_name_H-M   'P 1'
#
loop_
_entity.id
_entity.type
_entity.pdbx_description
1 polymer ?
#
loop_
_entity_poly.entity_id
_entity_poly.type
_entity_poly.pdbx_seq_one_letter_code
_entity_poly.pdbx_strand_id
1 'polypeptide(L)'
;MKYNLDSIVPDLESRCKKLNTLRKVFMGLTLLIIPAIPAMIILGKYGECMQLCRIMNSVKMHDKVPITNVFGYAVNAREAAQKMIDTGNLAGYRIVGGAMIVKDGVEMTDEQAQREAAKYFSVPAAVASGMTAESMGEVGRIAVAEQEKLMSASMGVQMRFCPKCGGKLNGGEEFCPGCGAKLQENQKQ
;
A
#
# COMPACT_ATOMS: atom_id res chain seq x y z
N MET A 1 -3.93 -11.87 -3.19
CA MET A 1 -5.02 -11.70 -2.20
C MET A 1 -6.28 -11.18 -2.90
N LYS A 2 -7.48 -11.58 -2.46
CA LYS A 2 -8.77 -11.14 -3.04
C LYS A 2 -9.76 -10.82 -1.91
N TYR A 3 -10.50 -9.71 -2.01
CA TYR A 3 -11.58 -9.39 -1.09
C TYR A 3 -12.86 -10.13 -1.46
N ASN A 4 -13.57 -10.62 -0.44
CA ASN A 4 -14.92 -11.14 -0.63
C ASN A 4 -15.88 -9.95 -0.80
N LEU A 5 -16.38 -9.73 -2.01
CA LEU A 5 -17.28 -8.60 -2.27
C LEU A 5 -18.60 -8.75 -1.52
N ASP A 6 -19.08 -9.97 -1.25
CA ASP A 6 -20.36 -10.20 -0.57
C ASP A 6 -20.34 -9.84 0.91
N SER A 7 -19.15 -9.69 1.50
CA SER A 7 -19.02 -9.20 2.87
C SER A 7 -19.18 -7.67 2.96
N ILE A 8 -19.01 -6.94 1.85
CA ILE A 8 -19.23 -5.49 1.74
C ILE A 8 -20.72 -5.24 1.57
N VAL A 9 -21.38 -4.85 2.66
CA VAL A 9 -22.82 -4.58 2.73
C VAL A 9 -23.06 -3.19 3.31
N PRO A 10 -24.26 -2.60 3.13
CA PRO A 10 -24.59 -1.33 3.76
C PRO A 10 -24.48 -1.40 5.30
N ASP A 11 -24.17 -0.25 5.92
CA ASP A 11 -24.13 -0.07 7.37
C ASP A 11 -23.19 -1.07 8.09
N LEU A 12 -21.93 -1.14 7.62
CA LEU A 12 -20.91 -2.04 8.17
C LEU A 12 -20.71 -1.87 9.68
N GLU A 13 -20.80 -0.65 10.21
CA GLU A 13 -20.61 -0.40 11.64
C GLU A 13 -21.68 -1.08 12.50
N SER A 14 -22.95 -0.96 12.10
CA SER A 14 -24.05 -1.64 12.77
C SER A 14 -23.93 -3.15 12.67
N ARG A 15 -23.58 -3.67 11.49
CA ARG A 15 -23.30 -5.11 11.31
C ARG A 15 -22.16 -5.58 12.21
N CYS A 16 -21.08 -4.79 12.31
CA CYS A 16 -19.93 -5.10 13.15
C CYS A 16 -20.31 -5.13 14.64
N LYS A 17 -21.11 -4.16 15.10
CA LYS A 17 -21.66 -4.14 16.48
C LYS A 17 -22.49 -5.40 16.76
N LYS A 18 -23.40 -5.78 15.85
CA LYS A 18 -24.22 -7.00 15.98
C LYS A 18 -23.36 -8.26 16.05
N LEU A 19 -22.37 -8.40 15.16
CA LEU A 19 -21.43 -9.52 15.15
C LEU A 19 -20.56 -9.58 16.41
N ASN A 20 -20.14 -8.44 16.96
CA ASN A 20 -19.39 -8.39 18.23
C ASN A 20 -20.26 -8.86 19.41
N THR A 21 -21.54 -8.48 19.44
CA THR A 21 -22.47 -8.96 20.46
C THR A 21 -22.64 -10.48 20.37
N LEU A 22 -22.89 -11.00 19.17
CA LEU A 22 -22.98 -12.45 18.93
C LEU A 22 -21.69 -13.16 19.32
N ARG A 23 -20.53 -12.63 18.94
CA ARG A 23 -19.21 -13.17 19.32
C ARG A 23 -19.08 -13.30 20.83
N LYS A 24 -19.47 -12.28 21.61
CA LYS A 24 -19.41 -12.33 23.08
C LYS A 24 -20.34 -13.40 23.66
N VAL A 25 -21.54 -13.55 23.12
CA VAL A 25 -22.48 -14.61 23.54
C VAL A 25 -21.90 -15.99 23.27
N PHE A 26 -21.39 -16.22 22.06
CA PHE A 26 -20.80 -17.51 21.70
C PHE A 26 -19.53 -17.80 22.48
N MET A 27 -18.70 -16.80 22.79
CA MET A 27 -17.51 -16.95 23.64
C MET A 27 -17.87 -17.32 25.10
N GLY A 28 -19.06 -16.96 25.58
CA GLY A 28 -19.60 -17.49 26.84
C GLY A 28 -20.08 -18.94 26.71
N LEU A 29 -20.65 -19.29 25.55
CA LEU A 29 -21.16 -20.63 25.26
C LEU A 29 -20.07 -21.66 24.89
N THR A 30 -18.85 -21.24 24.53
CA THR A 30 -17.75 -22.13 24.13
C THR A 30 -17.27 -23.07 25.23
N LEU A 31 -17.71 -22.89 26.48
CA LEU A 31 -17.51 -23.84 27.57
C LEU A 31 -18.32 -25.13 27.39
N LEU A 32 -19.38 -25.09 26.57
CA LEU A 32 -20.10 -26.26 26.11
C LEU A 32 -19.44 -26.69 24.78
N ILE A 33 -19.18 -27.98 24.57
CA ILE A 33 -18.47 -28.48 23.37
C ILE A 33 -19.31 -28.31 22.07
N ILE A 34 -20.62 -28.12 22.20
CA ILE A 34 -21.61 -28.18 21.11
C ILE A 34 -21.63 -26.98 20.12
N PRO A 35 -21.35 -25.71 20.50
CA PRO A 35 -21.47 -24.55 19.61
C PRO A 35 -20.16 -24.16 18.87
N ALA A 36 -19.13 -25.01 18.84
CA ALA A 36 -17.82 -24.65 18.29
C ALA A 36 -17.87 -24.21 16.81
N ILE A 37 -18.62 -24.94 15.95
CA ILE A 37 -18.75 -24.62 14.52
C ILE A 37 -19.45 -23.26 14.32
N PRO A 38 -20.64 -22.99 14.88
CA PRO A 38 -21.26 -21.66 14.83
C PRO A 38 -20.36 -20.53 15.34
N ALA A 39 -19.61 -20.76 16.42
CA ALA A 39 -18.70 -19.76 16.98
C ALA A 39 -17.60 -19.37 15.98
N MET A 40 -16.99 -20.34 15.31
CA MET A 40 -15.95 -20.12 14.29
C MET A 40 -16.49 -19.31 13.10
N ILE A 41 -17.71 -19.60 12.63
CA ILE A 41 -18.34 -18.86 11.54
C ILE A 41 -18.58 -17.39 11.94
N ILE A 42 -19.07 -17.15 13.15
CA ILE A 42 -19.32 -15.79 13.66
C ILE A 42 -18.01 -15.02 13.83
N LEU A 43 -16.96 -15.67 14.34
CA LEU A 43 -15.63 -15.08 14.48
C LEU A 43 -15.04 -14.69 13.12
N GLY A 44 -15.17 -15.56 12.10
CA GLY A 44 -14.73 -15.27 10.74
C GLY A 44 -15.44 -14.05 10.15
N LYS A 45 -16.78 -14.03 10.21
CA LYS A 45 -17.59 -12.89 9.73
C LYS A 45 -17.30 -11.61 10.51
N TYR A 46 -17.07 -11.70 11.81
CA TYR A 46 -16.68 -10.56 12.64
C TYR A 46 -15.31 -10.02 12.23
N GLY A 47 -14.34 -10.90 12.01
CA GLY A 47 -13.00 -10.54 11.52
C GLY A 47 -13.05 -9.79 10.19
N GLU A 48 -13.77 -10.32 9.20
CA GLU A 48 -13.95 -9.66 7.90
C GLU A 48 -14.62 -8.28 8.04
N CYS A 49 -15.72 -8.20 8.80
CA CYS A 49 -16.43 -6.96 9.02
C CYS A 49 -15.57 -5.91 9.74
N MET A 50 -14.76 -6.33 10.72
CA MET A 50 -13.82 -5.46 11.42
C MET A 50 -12.73 -4.92 10.50
N GLN A 51 -12.20 -5.75 9.59
CA GLN A 51 -11.22 -5.28 8.60
C GLN A 51 -11.83 -4.23 7.67
N LEU A 52 -13.05 -4.45 7.17
CA LEU A 52 -13.74 -3.46 6.33
C LEU A 52 -14.04 -2.15 7.10
N CYS A 53 -14.45 -2.23 8.37
CA CYS A 53 -14.64 -1.03 9.20
C CYS A 53 -13.32 -0.25 9.40
N ARG A 54 -12.19 -0.94 9.58
CA ARG A 54 -10.88 -0.29 9.70
C ARG A 54 -10.49 0.42 8.40
N ILE A 55 -10.70 -0.23 7.26
CA ILE A 55 -10.48 0.37 5.94
C ILE A 55 -11.35 1.62 5.78
N MET A 56 -12.65 1.51 6.04
CA MET A 56 -13.58 2.63 5.95
C MET A 56 -13.14 3.81 6.83
N ASN A 57 -12.78 3.55 8.09
CA ASN A 57 -12.33 4.60 8.99
C ASN A 57 -11.01 5.22 8.52
N SER A 58 -10.07 4.43 8.03
CA SER A 58 -8.82 4.93 7.45
C SER A 58 -9.08 5.88 6.28
N VAL A 59 -9.97 5.51 5.36
CA VAL A 59 -10.35 6.40 4.23
C VAL A 59 -11.00 7.69 4.74
N LYS A 60 -11.91 7.60 5.72
CA LYS A 60 -12.62 8.76 6.28
C LYS A 60 -11.73 9.77 6.99
N MET A 61 -10.51 9.39 7.39
CA MET A 61 -9.53 10.29 8.00
C MET A 61 -8.78 11.15 6.97
N HIS A 62 -8.96 10.89 5.67
CA HIS A 62 -8.25 11.58 4.60
C HIS A 62 -9.22 12.15 3.57
N ASP A 63 -8.83 13.28 2.98
CA ASP A 63 -9.56 13.87 1.84
C ASP A 63 -9.27 13.10 0.53
N LYS A 64 -8.13 12.41 0.47
CA LYS A 64 -7.75 11.53 -0.63
C LYS A 64 -6.79 10.46 -0.14
N VAL A 65 -6.92 9.24 -0.66
CA VAL A 65 -6.07 8.10 -0.28
C VAL A 65 -5.88 7.13 -1.45
N PRO A 66 -4.66 6.61 -1.68
CA PRO A 66 -4.44 5.57 -2.67
C PRO A 66 -5.20 4.29 -2.31
N ILE A 67 -5.86 3.66 -3.29
CA ILE A 67 -6.56 2.38 -3.12
C ILE A 67 -5.59 1.32 -2.57
N THR A 68 -4.34 1.31 -3.04
CA THR A 68 -3.30 0.38 -2.59
C THR A 68 -2.93 0.54 -1.12
N ASN A 69 -3.04 1.74 -0.53
CA ASN A 69 -2.71 1.96 0.87
C ASN A 69 -3.75 1.34 1.82
N VAL A 70 -5.00 1.23 1.37
CA VAL A 70 -6.10 0.73 2.20
C VAL A 70 -6.50 -0.70 1.87
N PHE A 71 -6.44 -1.10 0.59
CA PHE A 71 -6.79 -2.45 0.14
C PHE A 71 -5.56 -3.32 -0.17
N GLY A 72 -4.35 -2.76 -0.14
CA GLY A 72 -3.13 -3.47 -0.55
C GLY A 72 -3.10 -3.76 -2.06
N TYR A 73 -2.30 -4.73 -2.46
CA TYR A 73 -2.19 -5.21 -3.84
C TYR A 73 -3.21 -6.32 -4.16
N ALA A 74 -4.42 -6.22 -3.61
CA ALA A 74 -5.46 -7.20 -3.92
C ALA A 74 -5.91 -7.06 -5.37
N VAL A 75 -6.10 -8.18 -6.06
CA VAL A 75 -6.44 -8.21 -7.49
C VAL A 75 -7.75 -7.45 -7.76
N ASN A 76 -8.70 -7.54 -6.83
CA ASN A 76 -9.99 -6.86 -6.92
C ASN A 76 -10.11 -5.65 -5.97
N ALA A 77 -8.99 -4.97 -5.66
CA ALA A 77 -8.97 -3.83 -4.74
C ALA A 77 -9.88 -2.69 -5.24
N ARG A 78 -9.91 -2.44 -6.55
CA ARG A 78 -10.74 -1.38 -7.14
C ARG A 78 -12.23 -1.70 -7.01
N GLU A 79 -12.63 -2.93 -7.30
CA GLU A 79 -14.00 -3.39 -7.17
C GLU A 79 -14.45 -3.38 -5.71
N ALA A 80 -13.57 -3.74 -4.78
CA ALA A 80 -13.84 -3.64 -3.35
C ALA A 80 -14.04 -2.18 -2.92
N ALA A 81 -13.17 -1.27 -3.34
CA ALA A 81 -13.32 0.16 -3.09
C ALA A 81 -14.62 0.72 -3.69
N GLN A 82 -14.94 0.36 -4.92
CA GLN A 82 -16.18 0.77 -5.58
C GLN A 82 -17.40 0.26 -4.82
N LYS A 83 -17.42 -1.02 -4.42
CA LYS A 83 -18.52 -1.58 -3.65
C LYS A 83 -18.70 -0.91 -2.29
N MET A 84 -17.61 -0.45 -1.64
CA MET A 84 -17.69 0.33 -0.40
C MET A 84 -18.36 1.70 -0.61
N ILE A 85 -18.19 2.32 -1.78
CA ILE A 85 -18.88 3.54 -2.18
C ILE A 85 -20.35 3.23 -2.48
N ASP A 86 -20.61 2.23 -3.33
CA ASP A 86 -21.96 1.85 -3.78
C ASP A 86 -22.88 1.42 -2.61
N THR A 87 -22.30 0.81 -1.58
CA THR A 87 -23.03 0.41 -0.36
C THR A 87 -23.20 1.54 0.66
N GLY A 88 -22.75 2.76 0.34
CA GLY A 88 -22.87 3.94 1.19
C GLY A 88 -21.89 3.99 2.38
N ASN A 89 -21.02 2.99 2.54
CA ASN A 89 -20.02 2.99 3.62
C ASN A 89 -18.99 4.11 3.45
N LEU A 90 -18.71 4.49 2.20
CA LEU A 90 -17.89 5.62 1.79
C LEU A 90 -18.73 6.69 1.07
N ALA A 91 -19.93 6.99 1.55
CA ALA A 91 -20.72 8.12 1.05
C ALA A 91 -19.91 9.43 1.12
N GLY A 92 -19.96 10.23 0.05
CA GLY A 92 -19.15 11.45 -0.07
C GLY A 92 -17.75 11.21 -0.62
N TYR A 93 -17.48 10.04 -1.20
CA TYR A 93 -16.21 9.70 -1.86
C TYR A 93 -16.46 9.09 -3.25
N ARG A 94 -15.48 9.26 -4.14
CA ARG A 94 -15.44 8.67 -5.47
C ARG A 94 -14.05 8.13 -5.81
N ILE A 95 -13.96 7.28 -6.83
CA ILE A 95 -12.67 6.83 -7.38
C ILE A 95 -12.24 7.76 -8.51
N VAL A 96 -10.98 8.21 -8.50
CA VAL A 96 -10.37 9.04 -9.55
C VAL A 96 -9.13 8.35 -10.10
N GLY A 97 -8.94 8.38 -11.42
CA GLY A 97 -7.83 7.74 -12.13
C GLY A 97 -7.73 6.22 -11.96
N GLY A 98 -8.79 5.58 -11.43
CA GLY A 98 -8.78 4.17 -11.04
C GLY A 98 -7.81 3.82 -9.89
N ALA A 99 -7.25 4.81 -9.21
CA ALA A 99 -6.10 4.66 -8.31
C ALA A 99 -6.32 5.26 -6.91
N MET A 100 -7.12 6.32 -6.82
CA MET A 100 -7.34 7.10 -5.60
C MET A 100 -8.80 7.09 -5.20
N ILE A 101 -9.07 6.99 -3.90
CA ILE A 101 -10.37 7.30 -3.29
C ILE A 101 -10.31 8.75 -2.84
N VAL A 102 -11.30 9.56 -3.23
CA VAL A 102 -11.26 11.02 -3.14
C VAL A 102 -12.57 11.52 -2.60
N LYS A 103 -12.51 12.35 -1.56
CA LYS A 103 -13.68 13.00 -0.99
C LYS A 103 -14.31 13.95 -2.01
N ASP A 104 -15.62 14.02 -2.01
CA ASP A 104 -16.37 14.93 -2.88
C ASP A 104 -16.03 16.38 -2.53
N GLY A 105 -15.93 17.22 -3.57
CA GLY A 105 -15.47 18.60 -3.46
C GLY A 105 -13.95 18.79 -3.55
N VAL A 106 -13.14 17.73 -3.47
CA VAL A 106 -11.70 17.82 -3.71
C VAL A 106 -11.43 17.70 -5.21
N GLU A 107 -10.87 18.75 -5.80
CA GLU A 107 -10.44 18.74 -7.20
C GLU A 107 -9.26 17.78 -7.41
N MET A 108 -9.42 16.83 -8.32
CA MET A 108 -8.34 15.95 -8.74
C MET A 108 -8.66 15.36 -10.11
N THR A 109 -7.70 15.45 -11.03
CA THR A 109 -7.75 14.80 -12.35
C THR A 109 -7.24 13.36 -12.26
N ASP A 110 -7.58 12.53 -13.26
CA ASP A 110 -7.14 11.15 -13.34
C ASP A 110 -5.61 11.03 -13.35
N GLU A 111 -4.94 11.90 -14.10
CA GLU A 111 -3.48 11.89 -14.21
C GLU A 111 -2.81 12.32 -12.90
N GLN A 112 -3.36 13.32 -12.21
CA GLN A 112 -2.88 13.73 -10.89
C GLN A 112 -3.06 12.60 -9.88
N ALA A 113 -4.22 11.93 -9.90
CA ALA A 113 -4.49 10.80 -9.02
C ALA A 113 -3.49 9.65 -9.24
N GLN A 114 -3.20 9.30 -10.49
CA GLN A 114 -2.24 8.25 -10.82
C GLN A 114 -0.81 8.60 -10.43
N ARG A 115 -0.35 9.83 -10.74
CA ARG A 115 0.97 10.33 -10.35
C ARG A 115 1.13 10.40 -8.83
N GLU A 116 0.10 10.85 -8.11
CA GLU A 116 0.14 10.92 -6.66
C GLU A 116 0.12 9.51 -6.03
N ALA A 117 -0.70 8.59 -6.53
CA ALA A 117 -0.73 7.20 -6.08
C ALA A 117 0.62 6.48 -6.33
N ALA A 118 1.28 6.76 -7.45
CA ALA A 118 2.55 6.14 -7.82
C ALA A 118 3.66 6.38 -6.78
N LYS A 119 3.65 7.55 -6.11
CA LYS A 119 4.59 7.87 -5.02
C LYS A 119 4.52 6.90 -3.83
N TYR A 120 3.36 6.29 -3.62
CA TYR A 120 3.13 5.33 -2.54
C TYR A 120 3.20 3.88 -3.01
N PHE A 121 3.36 3.66 -4.32
CA PHE A 121 3.40 2.33 -4.90
C PHE A 121 4.78 1.71 -4.70
N SER A 122 4.84 0.59 -3.97
CA SER A 122 6.06 -0.17 -3.78
C SER A 122 6.13 -1.30 -4.80
N VAL A 123 6.94 -1.10 -5.84
CA VAL A 123 7.18 -2.10 -6.88
C VAL A 123 7.67 -3.44 -6.27
N PRO A 124 8.62 -3.47 -5.31
CA PRO A 124 9.03 -4.73 -4.69
C PRO A 124 7.88 -5.45 -3.96
N ALA A 125 7.02 -4.70 -3.25
CA ALA A 125 5.89 -5.28 -2.54
C ALA A 125 4.80 -5.80 -3.50
N ALA A 126 4.59 -5.10 -4.63
CA ALA A 126 3.69 -5.54 -5.69
C ALA A 126 4.17 -6.86 -6.32
N VAL A 127 5.46 -6.96 -6.66
CA VAL A 127 6.08 -8.21 -7.17
C VAL A 127 5.97 -9.33 -6.14
N ALA A 128 6.29 -9.07 -4.87
CA ALA A 128 6.18 -10.06 -3.80
C ALA A 128 4.73 -10.52 -3.58
N SER A 129 3.74 -9.68 -3.92
CA SER A 129 2.32 -10.02 -3.90
C SER A 129 1.84 -10.80 -5.13
N GLY A 130 2.76 -11.14 -6.05
CA GLY A 130 2.50 -11.90 -7.26
C GLY A 130 2.08 -11.07 -8.47
N MET A 131 2.26 -9.73 -8.43
CA MET A 131 2.00 -8.88 -9.59
C MET A 131 3.16 -8.97 -10.59
N THR A 132 2.84 -9.02 -11.88
CA THR A 132 3.78 -8.94 -13.00
C THR A 132 3.80 -7.51 -13.52
N ALA A 133 4.83 -7.14 -14.29
CA ALA A 133 4.89 -5.82 -14.92
C ALA A 133 3.64 -5.51 -15.78
N GLU A 134 3.06 -6.54 -16.39
CA GLU A 134 1.85 -6.46 -17.20
C GLU A 134 0.59 -6.23 -16.36
N SER A 135 0.53 -6.77 -15.14
CA SER A 135 -0.62 -6.63 -14.24
C SER A 135 -0.55 -5.42 -13.31
N MET A 136 0.57 -4.69 -13.30
CA MET A 136 0.81 -3.51 -12.46
C MET A 136 0.02 -2.25 -12.87
N GLY A 137 -0.75 -2.29 -13.97
CA GLY A 137 -1.63 -1.20 -14.38
C GLY A 137 -0.88 0.10 -14.69
N GLU A 138 -1.59 1.23 -14.74
CA GLU A 138 -0.97 2.54 -15.03
C GLU A 138 -0.11 3.06 -13.87
N VAL A 139 -0.62 2.99 -12.64
CA VAL A 139 0.09 3.47 -11.44
C VAL A 139 1.43 2.76 -11.25
N GLY A 140 1.45 1.43 -11.43
CA GLY A 140 2.69 0.67 -11.28
C GLY A 140 3.70 0.99 -12.38
N ARG A 141 3.26 1.25 -13.61
CA ARG A 141 4.15 1.69 -14.70
C ARG A 141 4.77 3.06 -14.41
N ILE A 142 3.98 4.01 -13.90
CA ILE A 142 4.48 5.32 -13.46
C ILE A 142 5.51 5.14 -12.33
N ALA A 143 5.20 4.29 -11.34
CA ALA A 143 6.08 4.03 -10.20
C ALA A 143 7.41 3.38 -10.60
N VAL A 144 7.40 2.41 -11.53
CA VAL A 144 8.61 1.80 -12.09
C VAL A 144 9.47 2.86 -12.78
N ALA A 145 8.88 3.66 -13.66
CA ALA A 145 9.61 4.70 -14.38
C ALA A 145 10.22 5.75 -13.42
N GLU A 146 9.54 6.08 -12.34
CA GLU A 146 10.04 7.01 -11.32
C GLU A 146 11.16 6.38 -10.47
N GLN A 147 11.05 5.09 -10.14
CA GLN A 147 12.11 4.34 -9.47
C GLN A 147 13.37 4.22 -10.34
N GLU A 148 13.23 3.95 -11.64
CA GLU A 148 14.35 3.89 -12.59
C GLU A 148 15.06 5.25 -12.70
N LYS A 149 14.32 6.36 -12.72
CA LYS A 149 14.90 7.71 -12.68
C LYS A 149 15.70 7.97 -11.39
N LEU A 150 15.17 7.56 -10.24
CA LEU A 150 15.86 7.69 -8.96
C LEU A 150 17.10 6.79 -8.88
N MET A 151 17.01 5.55 -9.35
CA MET A 151 18.13 4.62 -9.39
C MET A 151 19.24 5.12 -10.32
N SER A 152 18.89 5.59 -11.53
CA SER A 152 19.86 6.17 -12.47
C SER A 152 20.50 7.47 -11.96
N ALA A 153 19.77 8.30 -11.21
CA ALA A 153 20.36 9.44 -10.51
C ALA A 153 21.32 9.03 -9.38
N SER A 154 21.05 7.90 -8.72
CA SER A 154 21.91 7.38 -7.63
C SER A 154 23.13 6.57 -8.12
N MET A 155 23.03 5.91 -9.28
CA MET A 155 24.10 5.11 -9.89
C MET A 155 25.26 5.94 -10.48
N GLY A 156 25.16 7.28 -10.41
CA GLY A 156 26.28 8.20 -10.65
C GLY A 156 27.27 8.31 -9.47
N VAL A 157 26.95 7.75 -8.29
CA VAL A 157 27.85 7.77 -7.12
C VAL A 157 28.75 6.53 -7.14
N GLN A 158 29.79 6.55 -7.97
CA GLN A 158 30.86 5.56 -7.92
C GLN A 158 31.53 5.61 -6.54
N MET A 159 31.33 4.60 -5.69
CA MET A 159 32.07 4.47 -4.43
C MET A 159 33.53 4.17 -4.76
N ARG A 160 34.38 5.21 -4.69
CA ARG A 160 35.82 5.06 -4.86
C ARG A 160 36.44 4.70 -3.51
N PHE A 161 37.49 3.90 -3.52
CA PHE A 161 38.29 3.59 -2.33
C PHE A 161 39.70 4.10 -2.54
N CYS A 162 40.32 4.57 -1.47
CA CYS A 162 41.70 5.00 -1.51
C CYS A 162 42.61 3.81 -1.79
N PRO A 163 43.46 3.85 -2.83
CA PRO A 163 44.35 2.73 -3.15
C PRO A 163 45.43 2.51 -2.08
N LYS A 164 45.70 3.51 -1.22
CA LYS A 164 46.74 3.43 -0.19
C LYS A 164 46.24 2.82 1.12
N CYS A 165 45.04 3.16 1.58
CA CYS A 165 44.53 2.74 2.89
C CYS A 165 43.17 2.02 2.85
N GLY A 166 42.54 1.90 1.67
CA GLY A 166 41.21 1.32 1.55
C GLY A 166 40.07 2.18 2.09
N GLY A 167 40.35 3.42 2.53
CA GLY A 167 39.32 4.34 3.03
C GLY A 167 38.33 4.73 1.93
N LYS A 168 37.04 4.82 2.28
CA LYS A 168 35.98 5.23 1.34
C LYS A 168 36.18 6.70 0.94
N LEU A 169 36.13 6.96 -0.37
CA LEU A 169 36.24 8.28 -0.98
C LEU A 169 34.88 8.68 -1.55
N ASN A 170 34.51 9.93 -1.32
CA ASN A 170 33.35 10.52 -1.98
C ASN A 170 33.89 11.19 -3.25
N GLY A 171 33.35 10.84 -4.43
CA GLY A 171 33.92 11.29 -5.71
C GLY A 171 34.17 12.81 -5.75
N GLY A 172 35.39 13.22 -6.13
CA GLY A 172 35.81 14.63 -6.24
C GLY A 172 36.94 15.07 -5.31
N GLU A 173 37.46 14.19 -4.45
CA GLU A 173 38.54 14.52 -3.50
C GLU A 173 39.95 14.39 -4.14
N GLU A 174 40.79 15.43 -4.03
CA GLU A 174 42.21 15.42 -4.48
C GLU A 174 43.15 14.67 -3.52
N PHE A 175 42.73 14.52 -2.26
CA PHE A 175 43.49 13.86 -1.19
C PHE A 175 42.57 12.97 -0.36
N CYS A 176 43.07 11.82 0.06
CA CYS A 176 42.32 10.91 0.91
C CYS A 176 42.20 11.48 2.34
N PRO A 177 40.98 11.70 2.87
CA PRO A 177 40.79 12.23 4.22
C PRO A 177 41.24 11.27 5.33
N GLY A 178 41.33 9.97 5.05
CA GLY A 178 41.73 8.96 6.04
C GLY A 178 43.25 8.77 6.19
N CYS A 179 44.04 9.02 5.14
CA CYS A 179 45.49 8.76 5.17
C CYS A 179 46.37 9.86 4.56
N GLY A 180 45.77 10.95 4.07
CA GLY A 180 46.47 12.08 3.46
C GLY A 180 47.12 11.79 2.10
N ALA A 181 46.87 10.62 1.50
CA ALA A 181 47.42 10.26 0.20
C ALA A 181 46.84 11.12 -0.92
N LYS A 182 47.69 11.66 -1.79
CA LYS A 182 47.27 12.38 -3.00
C LYS A 182 46.62 11.40 -3.98
N LEU A 183 45.39 11.68 -4.36
CA LEU A 183 44.59 10.91 -5.32
C LEU A 183 44.87 11.49 -6.70
N GLN A 184 45.69 10.83 -7.51
CA GLN A 184 46.00 11.35 -8.84
C GLN A 184 44.81 11.15 -9.77
N GLU A 185 44.30 12.26 -10.31
CA GLU A 185 43.28 12.27 -11.35
C GLU A 185 43.91 11.88 -12.69
N ASN A 186 43.93 10.58 -13.00
CA ASN A 186 43.83 10.01 -14.36
C ASN A 186 44.15 8.51 -14.37
N GLN A 187 43.12 7.67 -14.53
CA GLN A 187 43.19 6.61 -15.53
C GLN A 187 41.90 6.62 -16.33
N LYS A 188 42.02 7.20 -17.52
CA LYS A 188 41.11 7.10 -18.64
C LYS A 188 41.42 5.78 -19.33
N GLN A 189 40.61 4.73 -19.11
CA GLN A 189 40.25 3.67 -20.07
C GLN A 189 39.28 2.67 -19.45
#